data_AF-A0AAX0UCB7-F1
#
_entry.id   AF-A0AAX0UCB7-F1
#
_cell.length_a   1.000
_cell.length_b   1.000
_cell.length_c   1.000
_cell.angle_alpha   90.00
_cell.angle_beta   90.00
_cell.angle_gamma   90.00
#
_symmetry.space_group_name_H-M   'P 1'
#
loop_
_entity.id
_entity.type
_entity.pdbx_description
1 polymer ?
#
loop_
_entity_poly.entity_id
_entity_poly.type
_entity_poly.pdbx_seq_one_letter_code
_entity_poly.pdbx_strand_id
1 'polypeptide(L)'
;MNKCFVKLNGLIALFVFAILMCGGCSRTSQSSSDEAEMKHEVTSSSESEVMSLNLNALNYTEIPIGKFYVDGTWGGNVRSRIGSGGLGILCCVSLPKKWRPGLTVTVEWRDDEMYKNDPNSLTSRVVPVEKYEYFSDGFLWVLFFPGGKIKAYASQWMPGFPGFPEGLQAPNVACPGHFTLLNSDPRCPAPDNRIKP
;
A
#
# COMPACT_ATOMS: atom_id res chain seq x y z
N MET A 1 -27.58 -19.15 45.72
CA MET A 1 -27.63 -17.76 45.20
C MET A 1 -28.20 -17.85 43.79
N ASN A 2 -29.52 -17.85 43.65
CA ASN A 2 -30.44 -16.71 43.57
C ASN A 2 -30.45 -16.01 42.19
N LYS A 3 -31.49 -16.39 41.43
CA LYS A 3 -32.43 -15.57 40.64
C LYS A 3 -32.08 -15.20 39.19
N CYS A 4 -32.81 -15.89 38.29
CA CYS A 4 -33.40 -15.37 37.07
C CYS A 4 -34.12 -14.02 37.29
N PHE A 5 -34.14 -13.17 36.25
CA PHE A 5 -35.33 -12.37 35.96
C PHE A 5 -35.57 -12.29 34.45
N VAL A 6 -36.75 -12.75 34.07
CA VAL A 6 -37.36 -12.74 32.73
C VAL A 6 -38.14 -11.44 32.58
N LYS A 7 -38.17 -10.87 31.37
CA LYS A 7 -39.38 -10.17 30.90
C LYS A 7 -39.49 -10.31 29.38
N LEU A 8 -40.24 -11.33 28.98
CA LEU A 8 -40.73 -11.57 27.63
C LEU A 8 -42.25 -11.38 27.69
N ASN A 9 -42.77 -10.32 27.08
CA ASN A 9 -44.19 -10.18 26.74
C ASN A 9 -44.32 -10.75 25.31
N GLY A 10 -45.09 -11.80 25.00
CA GLY A 10 -46.55 -11.94 25.14
C GLY A 10 -47.20 -11.10 24.03
N LEU A 11 -47.88 -11.60 22.99
CA LEU A 11 -48.77 -12.76 22.85
C LEU A 11 -48.63 -13.38 21.44
N ILE A 12 -48.67 -14.72 21.34
CA ILE A 12 -48.90 -15.46 20.08
C ILE A 12 -50.20 -16.23 20.24
N ALA A 13 -51.20 -15.91 19.41
CA ALA A 13 -52.46 -16.63 19.33
C ALA A 13 -52.31 -17.89 18.45
N LEU A 14 -53.01 -18.95 18.85
CA LEU A 14 -52.90 -20.34 18.43
C LEU A 14 -53.89 -20.71 17.31
N PHE A 15 -53.42 -21.62 16.42
CA PHE A 15 -54.15 -22.60 15.58
C PHE A 15 -55.15 -22.03 14.53
N VAL A 16 -55.20 -22.51 13.29
CA VAL A 16 -55.56 -23.89 12.88
C VAL A 16 -55.02 -24.17 11.46
N PHE A 17 -54.40 -25.35 11.29
CA PHE A 17 -54.08 -25.96 10.00
C PHE A 17 -55.33 -26.65 9.42
N ALA A 18 -55.68 -26.36 8.17
CA ALA A 18 -56.63 -27.15 7.40
C ALA A 18 -56.12 -27.27 5.95
N ILE A 19 -55.77 -28.50 5.56
CA ILE A 19 -55.30 -28.90 4.23
C ILE A 19 -56.53 -29.27 3.39
N LEU A 20 -56.65 -28.80 2.15
CA LEU A 20 -57.44 -29.46 1.09
C LEU A 20 -56.83 -29.22 -0.30
N MET A 21 -57.00 -30.23 -1.15
CA MET A 21 -56.16 -30.65 -2.29
C MET A 21 -56.43 -29.97 -3.64
N CYS A 22 -55.49 -30.21 -4.57
CA CYS A 22 -55.60 -30.32 -6.03
C CYS A 22 -55.44 -29.08 -6.92
N GLY A 23 -54.46 -29.15 -7.82
CA GLY A 23 -54.69 -28.92 -9.26
C GLY A 23 -53.88 -27.83 -9.95
N GLY A 24 -52.98 -28.25 -10.87
CA GLY A 24 -52.86 -27.64 -12.19
C GLY A 24 -51.87 -26.48 -12.41
N CYS A 25 -50.90 -26.71 -13.29
CA CYS A 25 -50.12 -25.66 -13.96
C CYS A 25 -51.01 -24.81 -14.89
N SER A 26 -50.75 -23.50 -15.02
CA SER A 26 -50.64 -22.80 -16.31
C SER A 26 -50.16 -21.35 -16.18
N ARG A 27 -49.46 -20.92 -17.24
CA ARG A 27 -48.83 -19.62 -17.52
C ARG A 27 -49.84 -18.47 -17.63
N THR A 28 -49.43 -17.24 -17.28
CA THR A 28 -49.06 -16.16 -18.22
C THR A 28 -49.10 -14.80 -17.53
N SER A 29 -48.24 -13.90 -18.02
CA SER A 29 -47.90 -12.58 -17.53
C SER A 29 -49.06 -11.56 -17.57
N GLN A 30 -49.12 -10.63 -16.60
CA GLN A 30 -48.96 -9.18 -16.84
C GLN A 30 -49.03 -8.32 -15.54
N SER A 31 -47.97 -7.53 -15.36
CA SER A 31 -47.97 -6.09 -14.99
C SER A 31 -48.47 -5.61 -13.62
N SER A 32 -47.52 -5.22 -12.75
CA SER A 32 -47.51 -3.98 -11.94
C SER A 32 -46.15 -3.91 -11.23
N SER A 33 -45.21 -3.10 -11.73
CA SER A 33 -44.91 -1.73 -11.29
C SER A 33 -44.00 -1.68 -10.07
N ASP A 34 -42.82 -1.11 -10.32
CA ASP A 34 -41.88 -0.46 -9.39
C ASP A 34 -40.67 -1.28 -8.91
N GLU A 35 -39.71 -1.49 -9.81
CA GLU A 35 -38.29 -1.50 -9.43
C GLU A 35 -37.58 -0.39 -10.20
N ALA A 36 -37.16 0.64 -9.46
CA ALA A 36 -36.35 1.73 -9.98
C ALA A 36 -34.98 1.17 -10.42
N GLU A 37 -34.80 1.12 -11.73
CA GLU A 37 -33.52 0.99 -12.42
C GLU A 37 -32.58 2.10 -11.95
N MET A 38 -31.70 1.78 -11.00
CA MET A 38 -30.51 2.58 -10.77
C MET A 38 -29.62 2.42 -12.00
N LYS A 39 -29.71 3.39 -12.92
CA LYS A 39 -28.71 3.59 -13.98
C LYS A 39 -27.35 3.72 -13.30
N HIS A 40 -26.62 2.60 -13.29
CA HIS A 40 -25.20 2.62 -13.06
C HIS A 40 -24.61 3.32 -14.28
N GLU A 41 -24.42 4.63 -14.17
CA GLU A 41 -23.54 5.37 -15.05
C GLU A 41 -22.14 4.80 -14.83
N VAL A 42 -21.84 3.74 -15.59
CA VAL A 42 -20.51 3.21 -15.73
C VAL A 42 -19.70 4.34 -16.33
N THR A 43 -19.04 5.12 -15.48
CA THR A 43 -17.95 5.99 -15.87
C THR A 43 -16.75 5.09 -16.18
N SER A 44 -16.86 4.34 -17.28
CA SER A 44 -15.79 3.56 -17.87
C SER A 44 -14.80 4.54 -18.48
N SER A 45 -13.86 5.04 -17.66
CA SER A 45 -12.60 5.63 -18.17
C SER A 45 -11.50 5.86 -17.12
N SER A 46 -11.72 5.67 -15.82
CA SER A 46 -10.65 5.91 -14.82
C SER A 46 -9.85 4.66 -14.44
N GLU A 47 -10.47 3.48 -14.41
CA GLU A 47 -9.81 2.26 -13.94
C GLU A 47 -8.82 1.69 -14.98
N SER A 48 -9.03 2.00 -16.27
CA SER A 48 -8.11 1.62 -17.34
C SER A 48 -6.86 2.50 -17.44
N GLU A 49 -6.80 3.61 -16.71
CA GLU A 49 -5.74 4.63 -16.82
C GLU A 49 -4.73 4.61 -15.67
N VAL A 50 -4.95 3.77 -14.66
CA VAL A 50 -4.05 3.61 -13.51
C VAL A 50 -3.38 2.23 -13.49
N MET A 51 -2.16 2.17 -12.95
CA MET A 51 -1.47 0.94 -12.60
C MET A 51 -1.42 0.82 -11.08
N SER A 52 -1.66 -0.38 -10.59
CA SER A 52 -1.56 -0.71 -9.17
C SER A 52 -0.14 -1.20 -8.87
N LEU A 53 0.47 -0.67 -7.82
CA LEU A 53 1.84 -0.99 -7.42
C LEU A 53 1.88 -1.45 -5.97
N ASN A 54 2.81 -2.35 -5.69
CA ASN A 54 3.18 -2.69 -4.33
C ASN A 54 3.95 -1.51 -3.71
N LEU A 55 3.65 -1.15 -2.47
CA LEU A 55 4.39 -0.10 -1.76
C LEU A 55 5.58 -0.72 -1.02
N ASN A 56 6.78 -0.16 -1.22
CA ASN A 56 7.99 -0.60 -0.57
C ASN A 56 8.91 0.59 -0.30
N ALA A 57 9.88 0.41 0.59
CA ALA A 57 10.81 1.48 0.94
C ALA A 57 12.22 0.96 1.23
N LEU A 58 13.18 1.83 0.95
CA LEU A 58 14.58 1.65 1.29
C LEU A 58 15.02 2.83 2.16
N ASN A 59 15.82 2.53 3.16
CA ASN A 59 16.31 3.54 4.08
C ASN A 59 17.84 3.49 4.08
N TYR A 60 18.46 4.51 3.48
CA TYR A 60 19.91 4.68 3.45
C TYR A 60 20.43 5.46 4.68
N THR A 61 19.57 5.74 5.66
CA THR A 61 19.94 6.41 6.91
C THR A 61 20.20 5.41 8.04
N GLU A 62 20.88 5.85 9.10
CA GLU A 62 21.16 5.01 10.27
C GLU A 62 19.97 4.85 11.23
N ILE A 63 18.92 5.66 11.07
CA ILE A 63 17.77 5.69 11.97
C ILE A 63 16.61 4.94 11.29
N PRO A 64 16.01 3.93 11.94
CA PRO A 64 14.84 3.24 11.38
C PRO A 64 13.65 4.17 11.21
N ILE A 65 12.83 3.88 10.20
CA ILE A 65 11.52 4.51 10.01
C ILE A 65 10.48 3.61 10.67
N GLY A 66 9.95 4.03 11.82
CA GLY A 66 8.97 3.25 12.58
C GLY A 66 7.64 3.10 11.85
N LYS A 67 7.26 4.06 11.00
CA LYS A 67 6.12 3.96 10.07
C LYS A 67 6.27 4.94 8.92
N PHE A 68 5.75 4.56 7.75
CA PHE A 68 5.52 5.51 6.66
C PHE A 68 4.21 5.24 5.93
N TYR A 69 3.74 6.25 5.21
CA TYR A 69 2.54 6.25 4.39
C TYR A 69 2.84 6.94 3.06
N VAL A 70 2.11 6.53 2.02
CA VAL A 70 2.07 7.23 0.73
C VAL A 70 0.63 7.46 0.37
N ASP A 71 0.23 8.73 0.22
CA ASP A 71 -1.15 9.14 -0.07
C ASP A 71 -2.18 8.46 0.87
N GLY A 72 -1.84 8.36 2.15
CA GLY A 72 -2.66 7.72 3.19
C GLY A 72 -2.53 6.19 3.27
N THR A 73 -1.91 5.52 2.28
CA THR A 73 -1.68 4.07 2.31
C THR A 73 -0.50 3.74 3.22
N TRP A 74 -0.70 2.87 4.21
CA TRP A 74 0.36 2.43 5.12
C TRP A 74 1.39 1.54 4.42
N GLY A 75 2.67 1.92 4.52
CA GLY A 75 3.80 1.22 3.90
C GLY A 75 4.62 0.34 4.84
N GLY A 76 4.31 0.34 6.13
CA GLY A 76 5.03 -0.48 7.11
C GLY A 76 6.15 0.25 7.84
N ASN A 77 6.98 -0.52 8.54
CA ASN A 77 8.22 -0.06 9.15
C ASN A 77 9.41 -0.36 8.23
N VAL A 78 10.41 0.52 8.22
CA VAL A 78 11.63 0.36 7.44
C VAL A 78 12.81 0.30 8.40
N ARG A 79 13.59 -0.78 8.33
CA ARG A 79 14.84 -0.87 9.09
C ARG A 79 15.77 0.29 8.74
N SER A 80 16.77 0.55 9.58
CA SER A 80 17.89 1.41 9.19
C SER A 80 18.66 0.77 8.03
N ARG A 81 19.65 1.51 7.50
CA ARG A 81 20.50 1.08 6.39
C ARG A 81 20.96 -0.37 6.54
N ILE A 82 21.41 -0.75 7.73
CA ILE A 82 21.71 -2.15 8.03
C ILE A 82 20.40 -2.95 8.16
N GLY A 83 20.14 -3.79 7.17
CA GLY A 83 18.95 -4.65 7.11
C GLY A 83 17.78 -4.07 6.32
N SER A 84 17.91 -2.87 5.74
CA SER A 84 16.98 -2.35 4.75
C SER A 84 17.31 -2.94 3.36
N GLY A 85 16.59 -4.00 2.99
CA GLY A 85 16.73 -4.69 1.70
C GLY A 85 15.48 -4.63 0.82
N GLY A 86 14.43 -3.93 1.24
CA GLY A 86 13.16 -3.86 0.50
C GLY A 86 12.31 -5.14 0.57
N LEU A 87 12.26 -5.81 1.73
CA LEU A 87 11.54 -7.08 1.91
C LEU A 87 10.09 -6.92 2.45
N GLY A 88 9.64 -5.69 2.71
CA GLY A 88 8.27 -5.42 3.13
C GLY A 88 7.39 -5.16 1.91
N ILE A 89 6.53 -6.10 1.54
CA ILE A 89 5.58 -5.93 0.45
C ILE A 89 4.19 -5.72 1.06
N LEU A 90 3.62 -4.52 0.86
CA LEU A 90 2.24 -4.21 1.21
C LEU A 90 1.52 -3.68 -0.04
N CYS A 91 0.26 -4.11 -0.22
CA CYS A 91 -0.62 -3.65 -1.29
C CYS A 91 -1.52 -2.50 -0.79
N CYS A 92 -1.82 -1.46 -1.57
CA CYS A 92 -1.33 -1.07 -2.89
C CYS A 92 -1.43 0.46 -3.02
N VAL A 93 -0.66 1.04 -3.94
CA VAL A 93 -0.77 2.45 -4.34
C VAL A 93 -1.01 2.56 -5.85
N SER A 94 -1.78 3.55 -6.27
CA SER A 94 -2.13 3.75 -7.67
C SER A 94 -1.35 4.90 -8.27
N LEU A 95 -0.77 4.67 -9.44
CA LEU A 95 -0.16 5.71 -10.27
C LEU A 95 -0.80 5.68 -11.66
N PRO A 96 -0.82 6.79 -12.42
CA PRO A 96 -1.29 6.76 -13.80
C PRO A 96 -0.40 5.85 -14.66
N LYS A 97 -0.95 5.13 -15.65
CA LYS A 97 -0.15 4.30 -16.56
C LYS A 97 0.85 5.13 -17.37
N LYS A 98 0.47 6.37 -17.72
CA LYS A 98 1.33 7.33 -18.41
C LYS A 98 1.83 8.39 -17.43
N TRP A 99 3.14 8.42 -17.21
CA TRP A 99 3.77 9.48 -16.42
C TRP A 99 3.58 10.86 -17.08
N ARG A 100 3.49 11.92 -16.26
CA ARG A 100 3.45 13.32 -16.70
C ARG A 100 4.31 14.20 -15.79
N PRO A 101 4.89 15.30 -16.31
CA PRO A 101 5.58 16.28 -15.48
C PRO A 101 4.67 16.80 -14.35
N GLY A 102 5.22 16.95 -13.16
CA GLY A 102 4.48 17.37 -11.96
C GLY A 102 3.69 16.26 -11.27
N LEU A 103 3.83 14.99 -11.67
CA LEU A 103 3.30 13.86 -10.89
C LEU A 103 4.03 13.76 -9.54
N THR A 104 3.26 13.75 -8.45
CA THR A 104 3.76 13.70 -7.08
C THR A 104 2.96 12.72 -6.24
N VAL A 105 3.55 12.32 -5.11
CA VAL A 105 2.88 11.63 -4.01
C VAL A 105 3.17 12.35 -2.70
N THR A 106 2.30 12.23 -1.71
CA THR A 106 2.55 12.69 -0.34
C THR A 106 3.15 11.55 0.46
N VAL A 107 4.39 11.71 0.91
CA VAL A 107 5.06 10.76 1.81
C VAL A 107 4.94 11.30 3.23
N GLU A 108 4.35 10.51 4.11
CA GLU A 108 4.30 10.78 5.55
C GLU A 108 5.11 9.74 6.30
N TRP A 109 5.89 10.13 7.29
CA TRP A 109 6.70 9.18 8.04
C TRP A 109 7.00 9.64 9.45
N ARG A 110 7.46 8.69 10.26
CA ARG A 110 8.08 8.93 11.55
C ARG A 110 9.29 8.02 11.69
N ASP A 111 10.43 8.59 12.05
CA ASP A 111 11.61 7.84 12.45
C ASP A 111 11.64 7.56 13.97
N ASP A 112 12.55 6.68 14.37
CA ASP A 112 12.66 6.26 15.76
C ASP A 112 13.17 7.37 16.70
N GLU A 113 13.80 8.43 16.19
CA GLU A 113 14.19 9.59 17.01
C GLU A 113 12.99 10.48 17.31
N MET A 114 12.18 10.77 16.30
CA MET A 114 10.90 11.45 16.45
C MET A 114 9.99 10.70 17.44
N TYR A 115 9.94 9.37 17.34
CA TYR A 115 9.14 8.52 18.23
C TYR A 115 9.53 8.66 19.70
N LYS A 116 10.83 8.73 20.01
CA LYS A 116 11.33 8.92 21.38
C LYS A 116 10.84 10.24 22.00
N ASN A 117 10.67 11.27 21.18
CA ASN A 117 10.22 12.58 21.63
C ASN A 117 8.70 12.67 21.73
N ASP A 118 7.98 12.17 20.71
CA ASP A 118 6.52 12.12 20.68
C ASP A 118 6.05 10.86 19.91
N PRO A 119 5.43 9.89 20.62
CA PRO A 119 4.85 8.68 20.02
C PRO A 119 3.76 8.91 18.97
N ASN A 120 3.21 10.12 18.87
CA ASN A 120 2.20 10.51 17.89
C ASN A 120 2.76 11.38 16.76
N SER A 121 4.04 11.72 16.79
CA SER A 121 4.66 12.52 15.75
C SER A 121 4.52 11.88 14.37
N LEU A 122 4.38 12.75 13.37
CA LEU A 122 4.39 12.43 11.95
C LEU A 122 4.87 13.69 11.21
N THR A 123 5.71 13.50 10.20
CA THR A 123 6.09 14.58 9.28
C THR A 123 5.72 14.17 7.88
N SER A 124 5.61 15.15 6.97
CA SER A 124 5.15 14.91 5.60
C SER A 124 5.94 15.72 4.58
N ARG A 125 5.94 15.21 3.35
CA ARG A 125 6.51 15.91 2.19
C ARG A 125 5.82 15.46 0.90
N VAL A 126 5.55 16.42 0.03
CA VAL A 126 5.18 16.15 -1.37
C VAL A 126 6.46 15.80 -2.13
N VAL A 127 6.52 14.59 -2.67
CA VAL A 127 7.68 14.04 -3.37
C VAL A 127 7.32 13.82 -4.84
N PRO A 128 8.10 14.35 -5.80
CA PRO A 128 7.90 14.04 -7.21
C PRO A 128 8.15 12.56 -7.47
N VAL A 129 7.29 11.95 -8.28
CA VAL A 129 7.54 10.60 -8.80
C VAL A 129 8.38 10.73 -10.05
N GLU A 130 9.56 10.12 -10.03
CA GLU A 130 10.46 10.14 -11.17
C GLU A 130 9.84 9.48 -12.39
N LYS A 131 10.29 9.89 -13.59
CA LYS A 131 9.71 9.42 -14.85
C LYS A 131 9.78 7.89 -14.95
N TYR A 132 8.67 7.28 -15.37
CA TYR A 132 8.55 5.85 -15.66
C TYR A 132 7.75 5.61 -16.94
N GLU A 133 7.90 4.39 -17.46
CA GLU A 133 7.03 3.83 -18.49
C GLU A 133 6.08 2.82 -17.84
N TYR A 134 4.96 2.51 -18.51
CA TYR A 134 4.00 1.53 -17.99
C TYR A 134 4.63 0.13 -17.85
N PHE A 135 4.32 -0.53 -16.75
CA PHE A 135 4.57 -1.95 -16.51
C PHE A 135 3.40 -2.55 -15.73
N SER A 136 3.19 -3.86 -15.88
CA SER A 136 2.01 -4.53 -15.33
C SER A 136 2.15 -4.99 -13.88
N ASP A 137 3.38 -5.11 -13.37
CA ASP A 137 3.68 -5.51 -12.00
C ASP A 137 5.00 -4.89 -11.54
N GLY A 138 5.04 -4.47 -10.27
CA GLY A 138 6.19 -3.83 -9.66
C GLY A 138 5.83 -3.03 -8.43
N PHE A 139 6.65 -2.03 -8.13
CA PHE A 139 6.61 -1.30 -6.88
C PHE A 139 6.62 0.21 -7.08
N LEU A 140 5.99 0.91 -6.14
CA LEU A 140 6.40 2.27 -5.79
C LEU A 140 7.44 2.15 -4.67
N TRP A 141 8.66 2.57 -4.96
CA TRP A 141 9.76 2.63 -4.01
C TRP A 141 9.89 4.03 -3.41
N VAL A 142 9.81 4.13 -2.08
CA VAL A 142 10.17 5.34 -1.33
C VAL A 142 11.58 5.17 -0.76
N LEU A 143 12.50 6.04 -1.15
CA LEU A 143 13.90 5.99 -0.73
C LEU A 143 14.21 7.15 0.21
N PHE A 144 14.54 6.84 1.46
CA PHE A 144 15.02 7.80 2.45
C PHE A 144 16.54 7.87 2.42
N PHE A 145 17.10 9.05 2.17
CA PHE A 145 18.53 9.29 2.09
C PHE A 145 19.04 10.19 3.23
N PRO A 146 20.35 10.11 3.56
CA PRO A 146 21.00 11.09 4.43
C PRO A 146 20.74 12.53 3.97
N GLY A 147 20.73 13.48 4.92
CA GLY A 147 20.40 14.87 4.64
C GLY A 147 18.91 15.13 4.41
N GLY A 148 18.04 14.18 4.77
CA GLY A 148 16.59 14.33 4.69
C GLY A 148 16.03 14.33 3.27
N LYS A 149 16.80 13.83 2.29
CA LYS A 149 16.34 13.69 0.90
C LYS A 149 15.45 12.46 0.77
N ILE A 150 14.34 12.59 0.05
CA ILE A 150 13.41 11.50 -0.24
C ILE A 150 13.21 11.43 -1.75
N LYS A 151 13.17 10.23 -2.31
CA LYS A 151 12.82 9.99 -3.71
C LYS A 151 11.71 8.95 -3.83
N ALA A 152 10.90 9.06 -4.88
CA ALA A 152 9.85 8.10 -5.22
C ALA A 152 10.06 7.57 -6.64
N TYR A 153 10.08 6.24 -6.81
CA TYR A 153 10.24 5.59 -8.11
C TYR A 153 9.21 4.51 -8.34
N ALA A 154 8.56 4.52 -9.51
CA ALA A 154 7.86 3.35 -10.00
C ALA A 154 8.85 2.44 -10.74
N SER A 155 9.00 1.18 -10.33
CA SER A 155 9.92 0.22 -10.96
C SER A 155 9.45 -1.22 -10.80
N GLN A 156 9.54 -2.00 -11.88
CA GLN A 156 9.41 -3.47 -11.86
C GLN A 156 10.68 -4.18 -11.39
N TRP A 157 11.81 -3.47 -11.32
CA TRP A 157 13.10 -4.01 -10.90
C TRP A 157 13.30 -3.83 -9.39
N MET A 158 14.06 -4.75 -8.79
CA MET A 158 14.57 -4.64 -7.42
C MET A 158 15.94 -3.94 -7.41
N PRO A 159 16.36 -3.35 -6.28
CA PRO A 159 17.70 -2.75 -6.15
C PRO A 159 18.82 -3.74 -6.51
N GLY A 160 19.86 -3.23 -7.16
CA GLY A 160 21.00 -4.02 -7.64
C GLY A 160 20.81 -4.65 -9.03
N PHE A 161 19.59 -4.68 -9.58
CA PHE A 161 19.38 -5.06 -10.98
C PHE A 161 19.68 -3.88 -11.93
N PRO A 162 20.17 -4.13 -13.16
CA PRO A 162 20.52 -3.06 -14.10
C PRO A 162 19.38 -2.08 -14.43
N GLY A 163 18.12 -2.53 -14.35
CA GLY A 163 16.95 -1.70 -14.60
C GLY A 163 16.43 -0.93 -13.39
N PHE A 164 17.01 -1.11 -12.20
CA PHE A 164 16.61 -0.34 -11.03
C PHE A 164 17.03 1.12 -11.19
N PRO A 165 16.19 2.10 -10.82
CA PRO A 165 16.50 3.51 -10.98
C PRO A 165 17.88 3.89 -10.44
N GLU A 166 18.63 4.65 -11.25
CA GLU A 166 19.98 5.15 -10.96
C GLU A 166 21.04 4.06 -10.69
N GLY A 167 20.74 2.78 -10.94
CA GLY A 167 21.66 1.68 -10.64
C GLY A 167 21.93 1.50 -9.15
N LEU A 168 20.98 1.94 -8.31
CA LEU A 168 21.12 1.88 -6.86
C LEU A 168 21.14 0.43 -6.35
N GLN A 169 22.01 0.18 -5.38
CA GLN A 169 22.10 -1.05 -4.62
C GLN A 169 21.17 -0.98 -3.40
N ALA A 170 20.75 -2.13 -2.87
CA ALA A 170 19.99 -2.15 -1.63
C ALA A 170 20.85 -1.60 -0.46
N PRO A 171 20.27 -0.82 0.46
CA PRO A 171 21.02 -0.17 1.55
C PRO A 171 21.87 -1.13 2.40
N ASN A 172 21.41 -2.37 2.58
CA ASN A 172 22.10 -3.39 3.36
C ASN A 172 23.32 -4.03 2.66
N VAL A 173 23.56 -3.71 1.38
CA VAL A 173 24.74 -4.16 0.62
C VAL A 173 25.49 -2.99 -0.05
N ALA A 174 24.89 -1.80 -0.06
CA ALA A 174 25.44 -0.62 -0.72
C ALA A 174 26.62 -0.01 0.06
N CYS A 175 27.57 0.56 -0.67
CA CYS A 175 28.65 1.35 -0.10
C CYS A 175 28.11 2.65 0.54
N PRO A 176 28.48 2.99 1.78
CA PRO A 176 28.07 4.24 2.43
C PRO A 176 28.42 5.48 1.60
N GLY A 177 27.42 6.32 1.34
CA GLY A 177 27.56 7.54 0.54
C GLY A 177 27.75 7.32 -0.96
N HIS A 178 27.91 6.07 -1.43
CA HIS A 178 28.14 5.71 -2.82
C HIS A 178 27.20 4.56 -3.21
N PHE A 179 25.90 4.83 -3.14
CA PHE A 179 24.87 3.78 -3.12
C PHE A 179 24.68 3.00 -4.44
N THR A 180 25.42 3.34 -5.49
CA THR A 180 25.49 2.56 -6.73
C THR A 180 26.59 1.49 -6.71
N LEU A 181 27.51 1.58 -5.74
CA LEU A 181 28.56 0.59 -5.50
C LEU A 181 28.13 -0.38 -4.42
N LEU A 182 28.60 -1.62 -4.53
CA LEU A 182 28.55 -2.57 -3.41
C LEU A 182 29.54 -2.16 -2.33
N ASN A 183 29.24 -2.52 -1.09
CA ASN A 183 30.15 -2.32 0.04
C ASN A 183 31.48 -3.06 -0.13
N SER A 184 31.47 -4.18 -0.85
CA SER A 184 32.65 -4.99 -1.18
C SER A 184 33.39 -4.51 -2.44
N ASP A 185 32.88 -3.50 -3.16
CA ASP A 185 33.55 -2.97 -4.34
C ASP A 185 34.87 -2.29 -3.93
N PRO A 186 36.02 -2.59 -4.58
CA PRO A 186 37.30 -1.95 -4.27
C PRO A 186 37.30 -0.42 -4.38
N ARG A 187 36.33 0.15 -5.10
CA ARG A 187 36.15 1.60 -5.25
C ARG A 187 35.33 2.22 -4.12
N CYS A 188 34.76 1.43 -3.21
CA CYS A 188 34.05 1.93 -2.04
C CYS A 188 35.04 2.62 -1.09
N PRO A 189 34.98 3.94 -0.88
CA PRO A 189 36.01 4.67 -0.14
C PRO A 189 35.96 4.40 1.37
N ALA A 190 34.78 4.05 1.91
CA ALA A 190 34.58 3.76 3.32
C ALA A 190 33.58 2.60 3.48
N PRO A 191 34.03 1.34 3.27
CA PRO A 191 33.19 0.17 3.50
C PRO A 191 32.70 0.11 4.95
N ASP A 192 31.42 -0.20 5.13
CA ASP A 192 30.84 -0.48 6.43
C ASP A 192 31.16 -1.93 6.84
N ASN A 193 31.88 -2.10 7.94
CA ASN A 193 32.25 -3.41 8.47
C ASN A 193 31.07 -4.21 9.03
N ARG A 194 29.89 -3.59 9.22
CA ARG A 194 28.66 -4.28 9.64
C ARG A 194 28.00 -5.03 8.48
N ILE A 195 28.30 -4.66 7.23
CA ILE A 195 27.84 -5.36 6.03
C ILE A 195 28.85 -6.48 5.73
N LYS A 196 28.40 -7.73 5.88
CA LYS A 196 29.23 -8.89 5.55
C LYS A 196 29.47 -8.96 4.03
N PRO A 197 30.67 -9.38 3.59
CA PRO A 197 30.96 -9.64 2.18
C PRO A 197 30.05 -10.71 1.57
#